data_AF-A0A6L5FU01-F1
#
_entry.id   AF-A0A6L5FU01-F1
#
_cell.length_a   1.000
_cell.length_b   1.000
_cell.length_c   1.000
_cell.angle_alpha   90.00
_cell.angle_beta   90.00
_cell.angle_gamma   90.00
#
_symmetry.space_group_name_H-M   'P 1'
#
loop_
_entity.id
_entity.type
_entity.pdbx_description
1 polymer ?
#
loop_
_entity_poly.entity_id
_entity_poly.type
_entity_poly.pdbx_seq_one_letter_code
_entity_poly.pdbx_strand_id
1 'polypeptide(L)'
;MEFLSPDPAPPPPPVPTERAIESRIDGEFTGWDGDTIFQLTNGQIWQQVSYDYHYHYAYRPEVLIYRDGGQWQMVVEGVDRTITVRRIQ
;
A
#
# COMPACT_ATOMS: atom_id res chain seq x y z
N MET A 1 11.69 -12.25 32.60
CA MET A 1 11.75 -12.32 31.12
C MET A 1 10.99 -11.10 30.63
N GLU A 2 11.72 -10.04 30.29
CA GLU A 2 11.13 -8.85 29.68
C GLU A 2 10.99 -9.15 28.19
N PHE A 3 9.76 -9.29 27.72
CA PHE A 3 9.48 -9.39 26.29
C PHE A 3 9.79 -8.01 25.70
N LEU A 4 10.89 -7.90 24.94
CA LEU A 4 11.14 -6.77 24.07
C LEU A 4 9.96 -6.70 23.09
N SER A 5 9.09 -5.70 23.24
CA SER A 5 8.14 -5.34 22.20
C SER A 5 8.93 -5.08 20.91
N PRO A 6 8.51 -5.60 19.74
CA PRO A 6 9.15 -5.22 18.49
C PRO A 6 9.08 -3.70 18.37
N ASP A 7 10.22 -3.09 18.02
CA ASP A 7 10.30 -1.65 17.74
C ASP A 7 9.22 -1.31 16.68
N PRO A 8 8.41 -0.26 16.88
CA PRO A 8 7.47 0.14 15.84
C PRO A 8 8.26 0.41 14.57
N ALA A 9 7.79 -0.11 13.43
CA ALA A 9 8.42 0.15 12.14
C ALA A 9 8.71 1.66 12.01
N PRO A 10 9.91 2.05 11.54
CA PRO A 10 10.26 3.45 11.42
C PRO A 10 9.15 4.16 10.63
N PRO A 11 8.71 5.37 11.04
CA PRO A 11 7.76 6.11 10.25
C PRO A 11 8.31 6.21 8.83
N PRO A 12 7.47 6.03 7.79
CA PRO A 12 7.93 6.15 6.42
C PRO A 12 8.67 7.48 6.27
N PRO A 13 9.76 7.53 5.48
CA PRO A 13 10.53 8.75 5.28
C PRO A 13 9.57 9.90 4.91
N PRO A 14 9.86 11.16 5.30
CA PRO A 14 8.98 12.29 5.00
C PRO A 14 8.84 12.42 3.48
N VAL A 15 7.74 11.89 2.95
CA VAL A 15 7.42 11.95 1.53
C VAL A 15 7.14 13.43 1.19
N PRO A 16 7.64 13.95 0.05
CA PRO A 16 7.28 15.29 -0.40
C PRO A 16 5.75 15.37 -0.51
N THR A 17 5.15 16.18 0.37
CA THR A 17 3.72 16.14 0.74
C THR A 17 2.78 16.68 -0.35
N GLU A 18 3.29 17.02 -1.53
CA GLU A 18 2.49 17.68 -2.58
C GLU A 18 1.90 16.69 -3.61
N ARG A 19 2.24 15.40 -3.56
CA ARG A 19 1.74 14.37 -4.52
C ARG A 19 1.48 12.97 -3.95
N ALA A 20 1.54 12.79 -2.64
CA ALA A 20 1.21 11.52 -2.01
C ALA A 20 -0.30 11.42 -1.73
N ILE A 21 -0.84 10.21 -1.73
CA ILE A 21 -2.23 9.89 -1.41
C ILE A 21 -2.21 8.92 -0.24
N GLU A 22 -2.84 9.32 0.86
CA GLU A 22 -3.04 8.49 2.04
C GLU A 22 -4.51 8.11 2.12
N SER A 23 -4.78 6.81 2.28
CA SER A 23 -6.15 6.30 2.38
C SER A 23 -6.16 4.92 3.05
N ARG A 24 -7.27 4.20 2.91
CA ARG A 24 -7.41 2.80 3.32
C ARG A 24 -8.03 2.00 2.20
N ILE A 25 -7.67 0.72 2.09
CA ILE A 25 -8.40 -0.23 1.24
C ILE A 25 -9.85 -0.33 1.76
N ASP A 26 -10.82 -0.33 0.84
CA ASP A 26 -12.21 -0.53 1.19
C ASP A 26 -12.52 -2.02 1.34
N GLY A 27 -12.45 -2.51 2.58
CA GLY A 27 -12.80 -3.87 2.93
C GLY A 27 -11.58 -4.77 3.15
N GLU A 28 -11.68 -6.02 2.73
CA GLU A 28 -10.63 -7.02 2.92
C GLU A 28 -9.51 -6.86 1.88
N PHE A 29 -8.28 -6.98 2.36
CA PHE A 29 -7.07 -7.09 1.55
C PHE A 29 -6.47 -8.47 1.76
N THR A 30 -6.21 -9.21 0.68
CA THR A 30 -5.67 -10.59 0.72
C THR A 30 -4.31 -10.70 0.04
N GLY A 31 -3.64 -9.58 -0.22
CA GLY A 31 -2.43 -9.54 -1.02
C GLY A 31 -2.70 -9.16 -2.48
N TRP A 32 -1.78 -9.52 -3.36
CA TRP A 32 -1.86 -9.26 -4.79
C TRP A 32 -1.25 -10.40 -5.62
N ASP A 33 -1.72 -10.53 -6.87
CA ASP A 33 -1.52 -11.71 -7.70
C ASP A 33 -1.10 -11.43 -9.16
N GLY A 34 -0.94 -10.16 -9.54
CA GLY A 34 -0.50 -9.75 -10.88
C GLY A 34 -1.44 -8.74 -11.52
N ASP A 35 -2.74 -8.86 -11.26
CA ASP A 35 -3.80 -8.03 -11.85
C ASP A 35 -4.72 -7.40 -10.81
N THR A 36 -4.30 -7.39 -9.54
CA THR A 36 -5.11 -7.00 -8.39
C THR A 36 -5.59 -5.55 -8.47
N ILE A 37 -6.86 -5.35 -8.11
CA ILE A 37 -7.53 -4.04 -8.05
C ILE A 37 -7.68 -3.63 -6.58
N PHE A 38 -7.21 -2.43 -6.27
CA PHE A 38 -7.31 -1.80 -4.96
C PHE A 38 -8.38 -0.71 -5.01
N GLN A 39 -9.50 -0.97 -4.35
CA GLN A 39 -10.53 0.05 -4.12
C GLN A 39 -10.21 0.75 -2.80
N LEU A 40 -10.18 2.07 -2.80
CA LEU A 40 -9.88 2.86 -1.62
C LEU A 40 -11.15 3.51 -1.05
N THR A 41 -11.17 3.72 0.26
CA THR A 41 -12.27 4.37 0.97
C THR A 41 -12.51 5.82 0.55
N ASN A 42 -11.53 6.47 -0.11
CA ASN A 42 -11.68 7.80 -0.71
C ASN A 42 -12.30 7.78 -2.12
N GLY A 43 -12.72 6.60 -2.62
CA GLY A 43 -13.37 6.42 -3.92
C GLY A 43 -12.40 6.25 -5.10
N GLN A 44 -11.08 6.32 -4.88
CA GLN A 44 -10.11 6.05 -5.93
C GLN A 44 -9.97 4.55 -6.17
N ILE A 45 -9.68 4.18 -7.41
CA ILE A 45 -9.41 2.80 -7.79
C ILE A 45 -8.05 2.71 -8.47
N TRP A 46 -7.23 1.80 -7.97
CA TRP A 46 -5.86 1.55 -8.43
C TRP A 46 -5.71 0.10 -8.88
N GLN A 47 -4.87 -0.16 -9.87
CA GLN A 47 -4.58 -1.50 -10.37
C GLN A 47 -3.08 -1.76 -10.34
N GLN A 48 -2.68 -2.96 -9.93
CA GLN A 48 -1.32 -3.47 -10.09
C GLN A 48 -0.85 -3.39 -11.55
N VAL A 49 0.44 -3.08 -11.75
CA VAL A 49 1.06 -2.98 -13.08
C VAL A 49 2.25 -3.91 -13.24
N SER A 50 3.02 -4.14 -12.18
CA SER A 50 4.19 -5.02 -12.21
C SER A 50 3.82 -6.43 -11.78
N TYR A 51 4.35 -7.45 -12.47
CA TYR A 51 4.21 -8.85 -12.06
C TYR A 51 4.91 -9.07 -10.72
N ASP A 52 4.11 -9.26 -9.68
CA ASP A 52 4.54 -9.64 -8.33
C ASP A 52 3.39 -10.39 -7.67
N TYR A 53 3.72 -11.33 -6.78
CA TYR A 53 2.76 -12.10 -6.01
C TYR A 53 3.09 -11.97 -4.52
N HIS A 54 2.10 -11.61 -3.72
CA HIS A 54 2.24 -11.53 -2.28
C HIS A 54 0.92 -11.89 -1.62
N TYR A 55 0.97 -12.68 -0.55
CA TYR A 55 -0.20 -13.00 0.27
C TYR A 55 -0.06 -12.29 1.62
N HIS A 56 -1.08 -11.50 1.96
CA HIS A 56 -1.19 -10.84 3.25
C HIS A 56 -2.66 -10.53 3.52
N TYR A 57 -3.19 -10.95 4.67
CA TYR A 57 -4.55 -10.63 5.05
C TYR A 57 -4.60 -9.44 6.00
N ALA A 58 -5.37 -8.42 5.66
CA ALA A 58 -5.70 -7.31 6.54
C ALA A 58 -7.11 -6.77 6.24
N TYR A 59 -7.79 -6.25 7.26
CA TYR A 59 -9.07 -5.58 7.08
C TYR A 59 -8.90 -4.07 7.11
N ARG A 60 -9.25 -3.41 6.01
CA ARG A 60 -9.12 -1.96 5.81
C ARG A 60 -7.73 -1.39 6.15
N PRO A 61 -6.62 -2.02 5.69
CA PRO A 61 -5.29 -1.51 5.96
C PRO A 61 -5.09 -0.11 5.40
N GLU A 62 -4.23 0.67 6.06
CA GLU A 62 -3.76 1.94 5.53
C GLU A 62 -2.92 1.75 4.27
N VAL A 63 -3.04 2.69 3.35
CA VAL A 63 -2.23 2.73 2.13
C VAL A 63 -1.61 4.10 1.94
N LEU A 64 -0.36 4.09 1.49
CA LEU A 64 0.35 5.27 1.03
C LEU A 64 0.68 5.06 -0.45
N ILE A 65 0.21 5.96 -1.29
CA ILE A 65 0.52 5.97 -2.72
C ILE A 65 1.35 7.20 -3.03
N TYR A 66 2.51 7.02 -3.62
CA TYR A 66 3.40 8.12 -3.99
C TYR A 66 4.01 7.90 -5.36
N ARG A 67 4.58 8.96 -5.92
CA ARG A 67 5.24 8.92 -7.22
C ARG A 67 6.74 8.77 -7.03
N ASP A 68 7.31 7.74 -7.64
CA ASP A 68 8.74 7.44 -7.65
C ASP A 68 9.17 7.02 -9.06
N GLY A 69 10.27 7.57 -9.56
CA GLY A 69 10.77 7.26 -10.92
C GLY A 69 9.76 7.51 -12.07
N GLY A 70 8.72 8.32 -11.84
CA GLY A 70 7.65 8.55 -12.81
C GLY A 70 6.47 7.58 -12.74
N GLN A 71 6.59 6.50 -11.96
CA GLN A 71 5.55 5.50 -11.71
C GLN A 71 4.87 5.75 -10.36
N TRP A 72 3.68 5.18 -10.17
CA TRP A 72 3.00 5.21 -8.89
C TRP A 72 3.31 3.93 -8.11
N GLN A 73 3.67 4.09 -6.86
CA GLN A 73 3.97 3.02 -5.93
C GLN A 73 2.94 3.04 -4.80
N MET A 74 2.51 1.86 -4.37
CA MET A 74 1.61 1.66 -3.25
C MET A 74 2.31 0.84 -2.17
N VAL A 75 2.26 1.37 -0.95
CA VAL A 75 2.63 0.67 0.28
C VAL A 75 1.35 0.37 1.04
N VAL A 76 1.24 -0.85 1.56
CA VAL A 76 0.12 -1.31 2.37
C VAL A 76 0.62 -1.55 3.79
N GLU A 77 -0.13 -1.08 4.79
CA GLU A 77 0.17 -1.34 6.20
C GLU A 77 0.35 -2.83 6.46
N GLY A 78 1.40 -3.18 7.21
CA GLY A 78 1.71 -4.58 7.55
C GLY A 78 2.38 -5.37 6.43
N VAL A 79 2.64 -4.76 5.27
CA VAL A 79 3.32 -5.39 4.15
C VAL A 79 4.69 -4.76 3.92
N ASP A 80 5.76 -5.55 4.05
CA ASP A 80 7.15 -5.13 3.83
C ASP A 80 7.53 -5.04 2.34
N ARG A 81 6.53 -4.84 1.46
CA ARG A 81 6.69 -4.80 0.01
C ARG A 81 5.90 -3.64 -0.58
N THR A 82 6.47 -3.07 -1.64
CA THR A 82 5.84 -1.99 -2.42
C THR A 82 5.45 -2.53 -3.78
N ILE A 83 4.27 -2.14 -4.26
CA ILE A 83 3.76 -2.56 -5.57
C ILE A 83 3.56 -1.37 -6.51
N THR A 84 3.94 -1.54 -7.79
CA THR A 84 3.68 -0.52 -8.81
C THR A 84 2.22 -0.57 -9.22
N VAL A 85 1.56 0.57 -9.17
CA VAL A 85 0.14 0.71 -9.49
C VAL A 85 -0.10 1.78 -10.56
N ARG A 86 -1.30 1.78 -11.12
CA ARG A 86 -1.83 2.88 -11.93
C ARG A 86 -3.24 3.20 -11.46
N ARG A 87 -3.60 4.47 -11.49
CA ARG A 87 -4.98 4.88 -11.21
C ARG A 87 -5.86 4.55 -12.40
N ILE A 88 -7.01 3.93 -12.13
CA ILE A 88 -8.02 3.62 -13.15
C ILE A 88 -9.35 4.35 -12.89
N GLN A 89 -9.56 4.92 -11.70
CA GLN A 89 -10.68 5.80 -11.36
C GLN A 89 -10.32 6.78 -10.23
#